data_AF-A0A399M6C9-F1
#
_entry.id   AF-A0A399M6C9-F1
#
_cell.length_a   1.000
_cell.length_b   1.000
_cell.length_c   1.000
_cell.angle_alpha   90.00
_cell.angle_beta   90.00
_cell.angle_gamma   90.00
#
_symmetry.space_group_name_H-M   'P 1'
#
loop_
_entity.id
_entity.type
_entity.pdbx_description
1 polymer ?
#
loop_
_entity_poly.entity_id
_entity_poly.type
_entity_poly.pdbx_seq_one_letter_code
_entity_poly.pdbx_strand_id
1 'polypeptide(L)'
;MKVEQETQIWHCAAAHYGDSLISIVNGALKSFRRVPGLDVLTRIHKVDVGAAAFTILDLAIPKTGMPWSDGSFIHAREQLRSHLSRYVLKRLVDDNAAPPELRDRLLAIDLGL
;
A
#
# COMPACT_ATOMS: atom_id res chain seq x y z
N MET A 1 -9.32 4.49 3.98
CA MET A 1 -8.49 5.50 3.29
C MET A 1 -9.10 5.76 1.92
N LYS A 2 -9.12 7.00 1.41
CA LYS A 2 -9.73 7.30 0.09
C LYS A 2 -8.83 6.79 -1.05
N VAL A 3 -9.42 6.28 -2.13
CA VAL A 3 -8.68 5.71 -3.28
C VAL A 3 -7.69 6.71 -3.88
N GLU A 4 -8.11 7.96 -4.09
CA GLU A 4 -7.25 9.03 -4.63
C GLU A 4 -5.98 9.27 -3.78
N GLN A 5 -6.09 9.14 -2.46
CA GLN A 5 -4.95 9.32 -1.55
C GLN A 5 -3.99 8.13 -1.65
N GLU A 6 -4.55 6.92 -1.70
CA GLU A 6 -3.77 5.70 -1.90
C GLU A 6 -3.03 5.74 -3.24
N THR A 7 -3.71 6.18 -4.30
CA THR A 7 -3.11 6.42 -5.62
C THR A 7 -1.90 7.32 -5.52
N GLN A 8 -2.01 8.48 -4.86
CA GLN A 8 -0.90 9.41 -4.74
C GLN A 8 0.28 8.81 -3.96
N ILE A 9 0.02 8.06 -2.89
CA ILE A 9 1.06 7.36 -2.11
C ILE A 9 1.84 6.39 -3.00
N TRP A 10 1.15 5.51 -3.73
CA TRP A 10 1.81 4.49 -4.54
C TRP A 10 2.58 5.07 -5.72
N HIS A 11 2.06 6.10 -6.38
CA HIS A 11 2.77 6.80 -7.45
C HIS A 11 4.03 7.49 -6.93
N CYS A 12 3.95 8.19 -5.79
CA CYS A 12 5.10 8.82 -5.15
C CYS A 12 6.15 7.78 -4.72
N ALA A 13 5.71 6.68 -4.12
CA ALA A 13 6.58 5.59 -3.70
C ALA A 13 7.29 4.91 -4.88
N ALA A 14 6.57 4.62 -5.95
CA ALA A 14 7.16 4.02 -7.15
C ALA A 14 8.19 4.96 -7.80
N ALA A 15 7.90 6.26 -7.87
CA ALA A 15 8.80 7.25 -8.42
C ALA A 15 10.06 7.44 -7.57
N HIS A 16 9.93 7.42 -6.24
CA HIS A 16 11.04 7.67 -5.33
C HIS A 16 11.93 6.44 -5.08
N TYR A 17 11.33 5.27 -4.81
CA TYR A 17 12.09 4.07 -4.41
C TYR A 17 12.48 3.18 -5.60
N GLY A 18 11.76 3.23 -6.72
CA GLY A 18 11.97 2.33 -7.85
C GLY A 18 12.02 0.86 -7.41
N ASP A 19 13.10 0.16 -7.77
CA ASP A 19 13.32 -1.25 -7.43
C ASP A 19 13.37 -1.52 -5.91
N SER A 20 13.75 -0.53 -5.10
CA SER A 20 13.81 -0.67 -3.63
C SER A 20 12.43 -0.75 -2.98
N LEU A 21 11.35 -0.41 -3.69
CA LEU A 21 9.99 -0.45 -3.18
C LEU A 21 9.59 -1.85 -2.70
N ILE A 22 10.10 -2.92 -3.32
CA ILE A 22 9.83 -4.30 -2.89
C ILE A 22 10.32 -4.57 -1.46
N SER A 23 11.45 -4.00 -1.06
CA SER A 23 12.00 -4.13 0.29
C SER A 23 11.12 -3.41 1.32
N ILE A 24 10.58 -2.25 0.96
CA ILE A 24 9.66 -1.47 1.81
C ILE A 24 8.35 -2.24 2.00
N VAL A 25 7.76 -2.76 0.92
CA VAL A 25 6.54 -3.58 0.98
C VAL A 25 6.75 -4.85 1.80
N ASN A 26 7.89 -5.54 1.63
CA ASN A 26 8.23 -6.70 2.45
C ASN A 26 8.40 -6.36 3.94
N GLY A 27 8.98 -5.19 4.25
CA GLY A 27 9.04 -4.69 5.63
C GLY A 27 7.66 -4.42 6.22
N ALA A 28 6.76 -3.85 5.43
CA ALA A 28 5.37 -3.64 5.81
C ALA A 28 4.65 -4.98 6.07
N LEU A 29 4.79 -5.96 5.19
CA LEU A 29 4.20 -7.30 5.36
C LEU A 29 4.71 -7.99 6.62
N LYS A 30 6.03 -7.96 6.89
CA LYS A 30 6.63 -8.55 8.09
C LYS A 30 6.18 -7.88 9.39
N SER A 31 5.87 -6.58 9.34
CA SER A 31 5.38 -5.84 10.52
C SER A 31 3.88 -6.01 10.76
N PHE A 32 3.13 -6.59 9.82
CA PHE A 32 1.70 -6.84 9.95
C PHE A 32 1.43 -8.06 10.83
N ARG A 33 1.00 -7.84 12.08
CA ARG A 33 0.85 -8.90 13.10
C ARG A 33 -0.55 -9.52 13.20
N ARG A 34 -1.55 -9.05 12.46
CA ARG A 34 -2.94 -9.50 12.63
C ARG A 34 -3.20 -10.82 11.92
N VAL A 35 -3.89 -11.75 12.59
CA VAL A 35 -4.29 -13.05 12.05
C VAL A 35 -5.39 -12.85 10.99
N PRO A 36 -5.25 -13.42 9.78
CA PRO A 36 -6.27 -13.34 8.75
C PRO A 36 -7.51 -14.14 9.17
N GLY A 37 -8.71 -13.52 9.19
CA GLY A 37 -9.92 -14.29 9.48
C GLY A 37 -11.26 -13.58 9.36
N LEU A 38 -11.35 -12.26 9.57
CA LEU A 38 -12.64 -11.55 9.60
C LEU A 38 -12.65 -10.22 8.84
N ASP A 39 -11.56 -9.91 8.15
CA ASP A 39 -11.39 -8.62 7.49
C ASP A 39 -11.99 -8.60 6.08
N VAL A 40 -12.53 -7.45 5.68
CA VAL A 40 -13.19 -7.28 4.38
C VAL A 40 -12.18 -7.53 3.27
N LEU A 41 -12.57 -8.34 2.28
CA LEU A 41 -11.77 -8.56 1.10
C LEU A 41 -11.97 -7.39 0.13
N THR A 42 -10.91 -6.68 -0.18
CA THR A 42 -10.92 -5.52 -1.10
C THR A 42 -10.08 -5.80 -2.34
N ARG A 43 -10.18 -4.90 -3.33
CA ARG A 43 -9.39 -4.94 -4.56
C ARG A 43 -8.50 -3.72 -4.64
N ILE A 44 -7.23 -3.93 -4.93
CA ILE A 44 -6.28 -2.88 -5.29
C ILE A 44 -6.14 -2.93 -6.81
N HIS A 45 -6.63 -1.91 -7.50
CA HIS A 45 -6.60 -1.89 -8.96
C HIS A 45 -5.26 -1.37 -9.49
N LYS A 46 -4.79 -1.96 -10.58
CA LYS A 46 -3.56 -1.56 -11.27
C LYS A 46 -3.60 -0.09 -11.70
N VAL A 47 -4.76 0.40 -12.10
CA VAL A 47 -4.96 1.81 -12.49
C VAL A 47 -4.79 2.78 -11.31
N ASP A 48 -5.09 2.33 -10.08
CA ASP A 48 -5.01 3.18 -8.90
C ASP A 48 -3.56 3.30 -8.41
N VAL A 49 -2.81 2.20 -8.41
CA VAL A 49 -1.45 2.17 -7.84
C VAL A 49 -0.33 2.35 -8.86
N GLY A 50 -0.65 2.26 -10.15
CA GLY A 50 0.32 2.29 -11.24
C GLY A 50 1.02 0.93 -11.45
N ALA A 51 1.50 0.70 -12.68
CA ALA A 51 2.00 -0.61 -13.08
C ALA A 51 3.21 -1.10 -12.25
N ALA A 52 4.14 -0.21 -11.91
CA ALA A 52 5.35 -0.55 -11.14
C ALA A 52 5.01 -1.03 -9.73
N ALA A 53 4.22 -0.25 -8.97
CA ALA A 53 3.78 -0.64 -7.64
C ALA A 53 2.87 -1.88 -7.69
N PHE A 54 2.01 -1.99 -8.70
CA PHE A 54 1.13 -3.15 -8.88
C PHE A 54 1.93 -4.45 -9.02
N THR A 55 2.96 -4.49 -9.87
CA THR A 55 3.80 -5.67 -10.04
C THR A 55 4.45 -6.09 -8.73
N ILE A 56 4.95 -5.12 -7.95
CA ILE A 56 5.57 -5.40 -6.65
C ILE A 56 4.55 -5.95 -5.65
N LEU A 57 3.36 -5.36 -5.59
CA LEU A 57 2.29 -5.81 -4.70
C LEU A 57 1.77 -7.20 -5.10
N ASP A 58 1.62 -7.48 -6.40
CA ASP A 58 1.18 -8.78 -6.90
C ASP A 58 2.20 -9.89 -6.60
N LEU A 59 3.49 -9.57 -6.58
CA LEU A 59 4.55 -10.50 -6.19
C LEU A 59 4.62 -10.70 -4.67
N ALA A 60 4.39 -9.65 -3.87
CA ALA A 60 4.62 -9.68 -2.43
C ALA A 60 3.40 -10.16 -1.62
N ILE A 61 2.18 -9.85 -2.05
CA ILE A 61 0.97 -10.17 -1.29
C ILE A 61 0.62 -11.67 -1.43
N PRO A 62 0.44 -12.40 -0.31
CA PRO A 62 0.03 -13.80 -0.36
C PRO A 62 -1.33 -14.00 -1.05
N LYS A 63 -1.37 -14.89 -2.06
CA LYS A 63 -2.57 -15.21 -2.84
C LYS A 63 -3.38 -16.39 -2.29
N THR A 64 -2.90 -17.03 -1.22
CA THR A 64 -3.54 -18.22 -0.64
C THR A 64 -4.97 -17.93 -0.19
N GLY A 65 -5.93 -18.70 -0.69
CA GLY A 65 -7.35 -18.56 -0.35
C GLY A 65 -8.03 -17.33 -0.97
N MET A 66 -7.40 -16.67 -1.94
CA MET A 66 -8.00 -15.56 -2.68
C MET A 66 -8.67 -16.04 -3.97
N PRO A 67 -9.77 -15.39 -4.41
CA PRO A 67 -10.35 -15.66 -5.72
C PRO A 67 -9.34 -15.33 -6.83
N TRP A 68 -9.57 -15.96 -8.00
CA TRP A 68 -8.80 -15.67 -9.21
C TRP A 68 -8.89 -14.18 -9.59
N SER A 69 -7.80 -13.66 -10.15
CA SER A 69 -7.71 -12.30 -10.69
C SER A 69 -7.28 -12.37 -12.15
N ASP A 70 -7.86 -11.49 -12.97
CA ASP A 70 -7.54 -11.30 -14.39
C ASP A 70 -6.27 -10.44 -14.62
N GLY A 71 -5.59 -10.04 -13.53
CA GLY A 71 -4.40 -9.19 -13.58
C GLY A 71 -4.69 -7.69 -13.62
N SER A 72 -5.96 -7.26 -13.58
CA SER A 72 -6.35 -5.85 -13.48
C SER A 72 -6.40 -5.33 -12.03
N PHE A 73 -6.51 -6.25 -11.07
CA PHE A 73 -6.48 -5.95 -9.64
C PHE A 73 -5.83 -7.08 -8.85
N ILE A 74 -5.49 -6.81 -7.59
CA ILE A 74 -5.10 -7.85 -6.63
C ILE A 74 -6.04 -7.81 -5.43
N HIS A 75 -6.31 -9.00 -4.89
CA HIS A 75 -7.09 -9.16 -3.67
C HIS A 75 -6.22 -8.81 -2.46
N ALA A 76 -6.70 -7.89 -1.63
CA ALA A 76 -6.07 -7.55 -0.36
C ALA A 76 -7.14 -7.33 0.71
N ARG A 77 -6.90 -7.87 1.89
CA ARG A 77 -7.75 -7.60 3.05
C ARG A 77 -7.61 -6.13 3.46
N GLU A 78 -8.70 -5.45 3.81
CA GLU A 78 -8.75 -3.99 4.05
C GLU A 78 -7.69 -3.48 5.03
N GLN A 79 -7.48 -4.20 6.13
CA GLN A 79 -6.47 -3.91 7.15
C GLN A 79 -5.06 -4.06 6.61
N LEU A 80 -4.81 -5.09 5.79
CA LEU A 80 -3.51 -5.27 5.14
C LEU A 80 -3.25 -4.12 4.15
N ARG A 81 -4.23 -3.80 3.30
CA ARG A 81 -4.17 -2.68 2.35
C ARG A 81 -3.89 -1.35 3.06
N SER A 82 -4.63 -1.09 4.13
CA SER A 82 -4.47 0.13 4.95
C SER A 82 -3.11 0.18 5.62
N HIS A 83 -2.63 -0.94 6.15
CA HIS A 83 -1.31 -1.05 6.76
C HIS A 83 -0.19 -0.82 5.76
N LEU A 84 -0.24 -1.47 4.59
CA LEU A 84 0.74 -1.29 3.52
C LEU A 84 0.86 0.19 3.12
N SER A 85 -0.28 0.82 2.84
CA SER A 85 -0.29 2.22 2.42
C SER A 85 0.20 3.17 3.51
N ARG A 86 -0.20 2.96 4.78
CA ARG A 86 0.28 3.77 5.91
C ARG A 86 1.77 3.58 6.14
N TYR A 87 2.28 2.35 6.03
CA TYR A 87 3.70 2.06 6.19
C TYR A 87 4.54 2.75 5.12
N VAL A 88 4.11 2.66 3.85
CA VAL A 88 4.78 3.31 2.72
C VAL A 88 4.72 4.83 2.86
N LEU A 89 3.57 5.39 3.23
CA LEU A 89 3.43 6.82 3.50
C LEU A 89 4.38 7.28 4.59
N LYS A 90 4.42 6.56 5.72
CA LYS A 90 5.35 6.87 6.82
C LYS A 90 6.79 6.86 6.33
N ARG A 91 7.18 5.86 5.55
CA ARG A 91 8.53 5.78 4.99
C ARG A 91 8.85 6.96 4.07
N LEU A 92 7.92 7.36 3.19
CA LEU A 92 8.08 8.55 2.34
C LEU A 92 8.28 9.84 3.16
N VAL A 93 7.58 9.97 4.29
CA VAL A 93 7.75 11.12 5.19
C VAL A 93 9.10 11.07 5.90
N ASP A 94 9.48 9.91 6.43
CA ASP A 94 10.76 9.70 7.12
C ASP A 94 11.96 9.97 6.18
N ASP A 95 11.86 9.59 4.90
CA ASP A 95 12.88 9.80 3.88
C ASP A 95 12.78 11.20 3.20
N ASN A 96 11.92 12.10 3.71
CA ASN A 96 11.66 13.45 3.21
C ASN A 96 11.28 13.51 1.72
N ALA A 97 10.67 12.44 1.21
CA ALA A 97 10.24 12.27 -0.18
C ALA A 97 8.74 12.54 -0.37
N ALA A 98 7.97 12.62 0.71
CA ALA A 98 6.55 12.92 0.66
C ALA A 98 6.28 14.40 0.29
N PRO A 99 5.43 14.68 -0.69
CA PRO A 99 4.93 16.04 -0.93
C PRO A 99 4.12 16.55 0.30
N PRO A 100 3.96 17.87 0.47
CA PRO A 100 3.32 18.45 1.65
C PRO A 100 1.95 17.84 1.97
N GLU A 101 1.14 17.55 0.95
CA GLU A 101 -0.21 17.00 1.12
C GLU A 101 -0.18 15.60 1.75
N LEU A 102 0.83 14.79 1.41
CA LEU A 102 1.02 13.46 2.00
C LEU A 102 1.57 13.55 3.43
N ARG A 103 2.44 14.53 3.71
CA ARG A 103 2.92 14.82 5.08
C ARG A 103 1.77 15.22 6.00
N ASP A 104 0.96 16.18 5.57
CA ASP A 104 -0.23 16.63 6.31
C ASP A 104 -1.21 15.48 6.52
N ARG A 105 -1.32 14.57 5.54
CA ARG A 105 -2.15 13.37 5.68
C ARG A 105 -1.65 12.42 6.75
N LEU A 106 -0.34 12.15 6.81
CA LEU A 106 0.21 11.31 7.87
C LEU A 106 -0.05 11.94 9.25
N LEU A 107 0.14 13.26 9.37
CA LEU A 107 -0.18 14.00 10.58
C LEU A 107 -1.66 13.86 10.97
N ALA A 108 -2.58 14.03 10.02
CA ALA A 108 -4.01 13.85 10.26
C ALA A 108 -4.33 12.43 10.76
N ILE A 109 -3.75 11.40 10.14
CA ILE A 109 -3.93 9.99 10.56
C ILE A 109 -3.41 9.76 11.98
N ASP A 110 -2.23 10.31 12.32
CA ASP A 110 -1.63 10.17 13.64
C ASP A 110 -2.42 10.93 14.72
N LEU A 111 -3.14 11.99 14.34
CA LEU A 111 -4.09 12.73 15.18
C LEU A 111 -5.49 12.09 15.25
N GLY A 112 -5.76 11.04 14.46
CA GLY A 112 -7.05 10.35 14.44
C GLY A 112 -8.15 11.06 13.62
N LEU A 113 -7.76 11.85 12.60
CA LEU A 113 -8.64 12.67 11.75
C LEU A 113 -8.92 12.05 10.36
#